data_AF-X0UPK6-F1
#
_entry.id   AF-X0UPK6-F1
#
_cell.length_a   1.000
_cell.length_b   1.000
_cell.length_c   1.000
_cell.angle_alpha   90.00
_cell.angle_beta   90.00
_cell.angle_gamma   90.00
#
_symmetry.space_group_name_H-M   'P 1'
#
loop_
_entity.id
_entity.type
_entity.pdbx_description
1 polymer ?
#
loop_
_entity_poly.entity_id
_entity_poly.type
_entity_poly.pdbx_seq_one_letter_code
_entity_poly.pdbx_strand_id
1 'polypeptide(L)' 'NIAAQRLYSKYGFTQVGLRHGYYTDNREDGVLMSTENITLAPFQVRFQQLKQAHFKKWGIALNHIAR' A
#
# COMPACT_ATOMS: atom_id res chain seq x y z
N ASN A 1 -9.63 1.66 -11.47
CA ASN A 1 -8.33 1.14 -10.96
C ASN A 1 -7.26 2.24 -10.72
N ILE A 2 -7.18 3.30 -11.54
CA ILE A 2 -6.12 4.34 -11.46
C ILE A 2 -5.99 5.03 -10.10
N ALA A 3 -7.11 5.35 -9.42
CA ALA A 3 -7.06 5.97 -8.10
C ALA A 3 -6.34 5.08 -7.06
N ALA A 4 -6.60 3.77 -7.07
CA ALA A 4 -5.93 2.80 -6.21
C ALA A 4 -4.45 2.66 -6.58
N GLN A 5 -4.11 2.58 -7.86
CA GLN A 5 -2.71 2.53 -8.31
C GLN A 5 -1.93 3.77 -7.85
N ARG A 6 -2.49 4.97 -8.01
CA ARG A 6 -1.89 6.22 -7.52
C ARG A 6 -1.70 6.22 -6.00
N LEU A 7 -2.69 5.70 -5.27
CA LEU A 7 -2.60 5.56 -3.81
C LEU A 7 -1.46 4.63 -3.41
N TYR A 8 -1.34 3.47 -4.05
CA TYR A 8 -0.28 2.50 -3.76
C TYR A 8 1.09 3.06 -4.13
N SER A 9 1.24 3.70 -5.30
CA SER A 9 2.47 4.38 -5.69
C SER A 9 2.90 5.44 -4.67
N LYS A 10 1.95 6.25 -4.17
CA LYS A 10 2.21 7.27 -3.15
C LYS A 10 2.83 6.69 -1.87
N TYR A 11 2.53 5.45 -1.53
CA TYR A 11 3.03 4.79 -0.31
C TYR A 11 4.14 3.77 -0.55
N GLY A 12 4.77 3.80 -1.73
CA GLY A 12 5.99 3.03 -2.02
C GLY A 12 5.74 1.62 -2.56
N PHE A 13 4.57 1.38 -3.17
CA PHE A 13 4.37 0.23 -4.02
C PHE A 13 4.82 0.54 -5.45
N THR A 14 5.38 -0.44 -6.13
CA THR A 14 5.80 -0.36 -7.53
C THR A 14 5.13 -1.48 -8.31
N GLN A 15 4.91 -1.27 -9.61
CA GLN A 15 4.41 -2.32 -10.48
C GLN A 15 5.49 -3.40 -10.65
N VAL A 16 5.11 -4.65 -10.42
CA VAL A 16 5.98 -5.83 -10.59
C VAL A 16 5.44 -6.82 -11.63
N GLY A 17 4.23 -6.57 -12.15
CA GLY A 17 3.67 -7.41 -13.21
C GLY A 17 2.30 -6.94 -13.71
N LEU A 18 1.83 -7.65 -14.73
CA LEU A 18 0.51 -7.48 -15.34
C LEU A 18 -0.08 -8.87 -15.57
N ARG A 19 -1.35 -9.05 -15.18
CA ARG A 19 -2.12 -10.28 -15.45
C ARG A 19 -3.18 -9.94 -16.48
N HIS A 20 -3.04 -10.48 -17.69
CA HIS A 20 -3.98 -10.19 -18.76
C HIS A 20 -5.34 -10.84 -18.52
N GLY A 21 -6.42 -10.10 -18.79
CA GLY A 21 -7.79 -10.60 -18.65
C GLY A 21 -8.12 -11.13 -17.25
N TYR A 22 -7.53 -10.51 -16.21
CA TYR A 22 -7.56 -11.01 -14.84
C TYR A 22 -8.97 -11.13 -14.27
N TYR A 23 -9.84 -10.17 -14.60
CA TYR A 23 -11.24 -10.20 -14.19
C TYR A 23 -12.06 -10.98 -15.21
N THR A 24 -12.78 -12.01 -14.76
CA THR A 24 -13.49 -12.95 -15.64
C THR A 24 -14.76 -12.36 -16.25
N ASP A 25 -15.32 -11.32 -15.64
CA ASP A 25 -16.56 -10.65 -16.05
C ASP A 25 -16.35 -9.63 -17.17
N ASN A 26 -15.24 -8.87 -17.13
CA ASN A 26 -14.97 -7.77 -18.07
C ASN A 26 -13.63 -7.89 -18.81
N ARG A 27 -12.83 -8.92 -18.52
CA ARG A 27 -11.49 -9.17 -19.09
C ARG A 27 -10.52 -8.01 -18.92
N GLU A 28 -10.70 -7.19 -17.89
CA GLU A 28 -9.73 -6.15 -17.57
C GLU A 28 -8.42 -6.76 -17.04
N ASP A 29 -7.31 -6.15 -17.44
CA ASP A 29 -5.98 -6.51 -16.96
C ASP A 29 -5.78 -6.12 -15.49
N GLY A 30 -5.14 -7.01 -14.74
CA GLY A 30 -4.78 -6.80 -13.34
C GLY A 30 -3.34 -6.33 -13.21
N VAL A 31 -3.12 -5.10 -12.73
CA VAL A 31 -1.78 -4.61 -12.38
C VAL A 31 -1.36 -5.21 -11.03
N LEU A 32 -0.23 -5.93 -11.02
CA LEU A 32 0.38 -6.42 -9.78
C LEU A 32 1.36 -5.37 -9.26
N MET A 33 1.11 -4.88 -8.05
CA MET A 33 2.00 -3.94 -7.36
C MET A 33 2.52 -4.56 -6.06
N SER A 34 3.80 -4.39 -5.78
CA SER A 34 4.42 -4.85 -4.53
C SER A 34 5.28 -3.75 -3.93
N THR A 35 5.63 -3.91 -2.67
CA THR A 35 6.67 -3.12 -2.03
C THR A 35 7.90 -4.00 -1.78
N GLU A 36 8.95 -3.40 -1.25
CA GLU A 36 10.14 -4.11 -0.79
C GLU A 36 9.79 -5.09 0.35
N ASN A 37 10.73 -5.96 0.71
CA ASN A 37 10.49 -6.92 1.79
C ASN A 37 10.17 -6.17 3.10
N ILE A 38 8.98 -6.45 3.64
CA ILE A 38 8.43 -5.78 4.82
C ILE A 38 9.25 -6.01 6.08
N THR A 39 10.09 -7.05 6.13
CA THR A 39 10.94 -7.33 7.30
C THR A 39 12.25 -6.53 7.28
N LEU A 40 12.59 -5.86 6.17
CA LEU A 40 13.82 -5.10 6.06
C LEU A 40 13.71 -3.74 6.77
N ALA A 41 14.84 -3.28 7.31
CA ALA A 41 14.94 -2.03 8.05
C ALA A 41 14.41 -0.80 7.27
N PRO A 42 14.72 -0.62 5.96
CA PRO A 42 14.21 0.54 5.22
C PRO A 42 12.68 0.62 5.17
N PHE A 43 12.01 -0.53 4.98
CA PHE A 43 10.55 -0.60 4.98
C PHE A 43 9.99 -0.22 6.36
N GLN A 44 10.53 -0.83 7.42
CA GLN A 44 10.08 -0.58 8.79
C GLN A 44 10.23 0.89 9.18
N VAL A 45 11.35 1.53 8.84
CA VAL A 45 11.58 2.96 9.07
C VAL A 45 10.53 3.81 8.34
N ARG A 46 10.34 3.57 7.04
CA ARG A 46 9.34 4.31 6.24
C ARG A 46 7.92 4.10 6.79
N PHE A 47 7.57 2.88 7.17
CA PHE A 47 6.26 2.56 7.72
C PHE A 47 5.97 3.31 9.02
N GLN A 48 6.94 3.39 9.95
CA GLN A 48 6.78 4.17 11.18
C GLN A 48 6.59 5.66 10.90
N GLN A 49 7.34 6.23 9.95
CA GLN A 49 7.18 7.64 9.54
C GLN A 49 5.78 7.90 8.99
N LEU A 50 5.28 7.02 8.10
CA LEU A 50 3.94 7.12 7.52
C LEU A 50 2.86 7.01 8.60
N LYS A 51 3.01 6.11 9.57
CA LYS A 51 2.09 5.95 10.71
C LYS A 51 2.06 7.21 11.57
N GLN A 52 3.21 7.80 11.88
CA GLN A 52 3.29 9.06 12.63
C GLN A 52 2.64 10.23 11.87
N ALA A 53 2.89 10.35 10.57
CA ALA A 53 2.28 11.38 9.73
C ALA A 53 0.75 11.22 9.67
N HIS A 54 0.27 9.98 9.55
CA HIS A 54 -1.16 9.67 9.59
C HIS A 54 -1.77 10.05 10.95
N PHE A 55 -1.11 9.68 12.05
CA PHE A 55 -1.53 10.05 13.40
C PHE A 55 -1.62 11.56 13.58
N LYS A 56 -0.58 12.31 13.17
CA LYS A 56 -0.58 13.79 13.25
C LYS A 56 -1.71 14.41 12.44
N LYS A 57 -2.05 13.83 11.29
CA LYS A 57 -3.09 14.36 10.40
C LYS A 57 -4.50 14.07 10.89
N TRP A 58 -4.73 12.91 11.51
CA TRP A 58 -6.08 12.42 11.79
C TRP A 58 -6.39 12.23 13.29
N GLY A 59 -5.41 12.40 14.18
CA GLY A 59 -5.60 12.46 15.64
C GLY A 59 -6.05 11.14 16.30
N ILE A 60 -6.01 10.00 15.61
CA ILE A 60 -6.49 8.73 16.16
C ILE A 60 -5.52 8.22 17.23
N ALA A 61 -5.84 8.50 18.50
CA ALA A 61 -5.18 7.92 19.68
C ALA A 61 -4.98 6.41 19.49
N LEU A 62 -3.75 5.95 19.70
CA LEU A 62 -3.32 4.54 19.73
C LEU A 62 -3.94 3.76 20.91
N ASN A 63 -5.21 3.96 21.23
CA ASN A 63 -5.88 3.30 22.35
C ASN A 63 -6.68 2.04 21.95
N HIS A 64 -6.63 1.60 20.69
CA HIS A 64 -7.50 0.51 20.21
C HIS A 64 -6.81 -0.65 19.47
N ILE A 65 -5.50 -0.91 19.69
CA ILE A 65 -4.84 -2.11 19.13
C ILE A 65 -4.02 -2.85 20.20
N ALA A 66 -4.61 -3.00 21.38
CA ALA A 66 -4.16 -4.02 22.35
C ALA A 66 -5.39 -4.73 22.91
N ARG A 67 -5.76 -5.85 22.27
CA ARG A 67 -6.45 -6.96 22.92
C ARG A 67 -6.05 -8.25 22.24
#